data_AF-A0A7W0YSQ5-F1
#
_entry.id   AF-A0A7W0YSQ5-F1
#
_cell.length_a   1.000
_cell.length_b   1.000
_cell.length_c   1.000
_cell.angle_alpha   90.00
_cell.angle_beta   90.00
_cell.angle_gamma   90.00
#
_symmetry.space_group_name_H-M   'P 1'
#
loop_
_entity.id
_entity.type
_entity.pdbx_description
1 polymer ?
#
loop_
_entity_poly.entity_id
_entity_poly.type
_entity_poly.pdbx_seq_one_letter_code
_entity_poly.pdbx_strand_id
1 'polypeptide(L)'
;MTRPAPYWAEEDAKPDLVAKASAKMATDVARERLHVRGVGHLPVDQALAGWELASEERARLGSRPTTRRWRGLDKLDGEIDRLTAKLGEAMARLQEAEQAIQAAPKQDARTLADWLAKGEKGLRPEATIYERERERDAGRLLVEAVQLELDQALKRRLEHVEKHRDRMLRDAREDVGAARAELATKVAELPALRERLLEAREALLWAASYPDPDAGFGFPSALALGLRAPVEETLQTPARIDYRQVVAALGRDADALAEAFSMEQAERLGTAPGKTLLTHALWDFEVDPAWKRSQLERAREVAAYSTNPQRVAQEAADFRPDP
;
A
#
# COMPACT_ATOMS: atom_id res chain seq x y z
N MET A 1 -56.35 31.15 22.98
CA MET A 1 -56.74 30.61 21.66
C MET A 1 -55.51 29.94 21.05
N THR A 2 -55.37 28.64 21.27
CA THR A 2 -54.27 27.80 20.78
C THR A 2 -54.58 27.35 19.36
N ARG A 3 -53.62 27.50 18.43
CA ARG A 3 -53.76 27.01 17.04
C ARG A 3 -53.79 25.47 17.05
N PRO A 4 -54.69 24.82 16.30
CA PRO A 4 -54.65 23.36 16.15
C PRO A 4 -53.38 22.94 15.42
N ALA A 5 -52.77 21.85 15.88
CA ALA A 5 -51.63 21.23 15.23
C ALA A 5 -52.01 20.79 13.80
N PRO A 6 -51.08 20.86 12.84
CA PRO A 6 -51.35 20.44 11.47
C PRO A 6 -51.64 18.93 11.41
N TYR A 7 -52.55 18.53 10.52
CA TYR A 7 -53.15 17.18 10.43
C TYR A 7 -52.18 16.01 10.16
N TRP A 8 -50.88 16.27 9.99
CA TRP A 8 -49.83 15.25 9.87
C TRP A 8 -49.08 14.99 11.18
N ALA A 9 -49.42 15.72 12.25
CA ALA A 9 -48.89 15.55 13.61
C ALA A 9 -49.74 14.59 14.47
N GLU A 10 -50.51 13.70 13.85
CA GLU A 10 -51.06 12.53 14.54
C GLU A 10 -50.01 11.41 14.51
N GLU A 11 -49.48 11.14 15.71
CA GLU A 11 -48.63 10.01 16.06
C GLU A 11 -49.32 8.68 15.72
N ASP A 12 -49.20 8.22 14.48
CA ASP A 12 -49.30 6.81 14.06
C ASP A 12 -48.98 6.64 12.56
N ALA A 13 -48.00 7.41 12.05
CA ALA A 13 -47.41 7.18 10.74
C ALA A 13 -46.58 5.89 10.79
N LYS A 14 -47.30 4.78 10.57
CA LYS A 14 -46.89 3.38 10.61
C LYS A 14 -45.39 3.18 10.29
N PRO A 15 -44.60 2.52 11.15
CA PRO A 15 -43.19 2.19 10.89
C PRO A 15 -42.99 1.46 9.55
N ASP A 16 -44.03 0.78 9.04
CA ASP A 16 -44.11 0.20 7.71
C ASP A 16 -43.92 1.19 6.55
N LEU A 17 -44.38 2.44 6.67
CA LEU A 17 -44.26 3.43 5.60
C LEU A 17 -42.84 3.99 5.54
N VAL A 18 -42.19 4.18 6.69
CA VAL A 18 -40.78 4.59 6.75
C VAL A 18 -39.89 3.44 6.27
N ALA A 19 -40.17 2.19 6.68
CA ALA A 19 -39.46 1.02 6.18
C ALA A 19 -39.63 0.81 4.67
N LYS A 20 -40.85 0.97 4.14
CA LYS A 20 -41.12 0.89 2.69
C LYS A 20 -40.52 2.06 1.92
N ALA A 21 -40.51 3.27 2.46
CA ALA A 21 -39.87 4.43 1.85
C ALA A 21 -38.34 4.27 1.81
N SER A 22 -37.73 3.78 2.90
CA SER A 22 -36.30 3.49 2.96
C SER A 22 -35.91 2.34 2.02
N ALA A 23 -36.72 1.26 1.97
CA ALA A 23 -36.50 0.17 1.02
C ALA A 23 -36.65 0.64 -0.44
N LYS A 24 -37.64 1.49 -0.71
CA LYS A 24 -37.84 2.07 -2.04
C LYS A 24 -36.68 3.01 -2.42
N MET A 25 -36.24 3.89 -1.53
CA MET A 25 -35.08 4.77 -1.77
C MET A 25 -33.79 3.96 -1.99
N ALA A 26 -33.56 2.89 -1.22
CA ALA A 26 -32.43 2.00 -1.46
C ALA A 26 -32.50 1.31 -2.83
N THR A 27 -33.71 0.90 -3.24
CA THR A 27 -33.95 0.30 -4.56
C THR A 27 -33.76 1.32 -5.68
N ASP A 28 -34.24 2.54 -5.50
CA ASP A 28 -34.15 3.62 -6.49
C ASP A 28 -32.69 4.10 -6.64
N VAL A 29 -31.93 4.22 -5.53
CA VAL A 29 -30.48 4.53 -5.56
C VAL A 29 -29.67 3.39 -6.20
N ALA A 30 -30.01 2.13 -5.94
CA ALA A 30 -29.37 0.99 -6.60
C ALA A 30 -29.69 0.97 -8.11
N ARG A 31 -30.93 1.29 -8.48
CA ARG A 31 -31.37 1.38 -9.88
C ARG A 31 -30.73 2.54 -10.63
N GLU A 32 -30.54 3.69 -9.97
CA GLU A 32 -29.80 4.84 -10.52
C GLU A 32 -28.32 4.50 -10.73
N ARG A 33 -27.69 3.81 -9.77
CA ARG A 33 -26.29 3.33 -9.92
C ARG A 33 -26.14 2.32 -11.05
N LEU A 34 -27.14 1.46 -11.27
CA LEU A 34 -27.20 0.54 -12.41
C LEU A 34 -27.49 1.24 -13.75
N HIS A 35 -28.27 2.33 -13.74
CA HIS A 35 -28.49 3.18 -14.93
C HIS A 35 -27.19 3.85 -15.39
N VAL A 36 -26.32 4.28 -14.47
CA VAL A 36 -25.02 4.87 -14.80
C VAL A 36 -24.06 3.86 -15.47
N ARG A 37 -24.28 2.54 -15.31
CA ARG A 37 -23.42 1.47 -15.86
C ARG A 37 -23.99 0.76 -17.09
N GLY A 38 -25.16 1.15 -17.61
CA GLY A 38 -25.70 0.64 -18.87
C GLY A 38 -26.23 -0.80 -18.85
N VAL A 39 -26.57 -1.35 -17.67
CA VAL A 39 -26.96 -2.76 -17.49
C VAL A 39 -28.45 -2.93 -17.11
N GLY A 40 -29.30 -2.02 -17.57
CA GLY A 40 -30.69 -1.85 -17.09
C GLY A 40 -31.69 -2.98 -17.38
N HIS A 41 -31.25 -4.16 -17.81
CA HIS A 41 -32.13 -5.24 -18.31
C HIS A 41 -31.94 -6.60 -17.62
N LEU A 42 -31.01 -6.72 -16.67
CA LEU A 42 -30.84 -7.98 -15.94
C LEU A 42 -31.77 -8.02 -14.71
N PRO A 43 -32.50 -9.13 -14.49
CA PRO A 43 -33.31 -9.29 -13.29
C PRO A 43 -32.37 -9.32 -12.08
N VAL A 44 -32.41 -8.26 -11.27
CA VAL A 44 -31.65 -8.15 -10.03
C VAL A 44 -32.27 -9.12 -9.03
N ASP A 45 -31.66 -10.29 -8.88
CA ASP A 45 -31.93 -11.15 -7.74
C ASP A 45 -31.41 -10.45 -6.48
N GLN A 46 -32.32 -10.05 -5.59
CA GLN A 46 -32.03 -9.28 -4.38
C GLN A 46 -31.08 -10.02 -3.43
N ALA A 47 -30.89 -11.33 -3.59
CA ALA A 47 -29.91 -12.12 -2.83
C ALA A 47 -28.45 -11.88 -3.28
N LEU A 48 -28.21 -11.42 -4.52
CA LEU A 48 -26.88 -11.22 -5.10
C LEU A 48 -26.35 -9.78 -4.96
N ALA A 49 -27.22 -8.80 -4.66
CA ALA A 49 -26.89 -7.37 -4.69
C ALA A 49 -26.17 -6.81 -3.45
N GLY A 50 -25.65 -7.66 -2.56
CA GLY A 50 -25.26 -7.24 -1.20
C GLY A 50 -23.81 -6.85 -0.95
N TRP A 51 -22.86 -7.01 -1.88
CA TRP A 51 -21.44 -7.13 -1.47
C TRP A 51 -20.40 -6.47 -2.39
N GLU A 52 -20.77 -5.49 -3.21
CA GLU A 52 -19.74 -4.71 -3.92
C GLU A 52 -19.04 -3.74 -2.95
N LEU A 53 -17.76 -3.98 -2.65
CA LEU A 53 -16.93 -3.04 -1.89
C LEU A 53 -16.58 -1.83 -2.77
N ALA A 54 -16.53 -0.63 -2.18
CA ALA A 54 -16.04 0.55 -2.89
C ALA A 54 -14.54 0.42 -3.22
N SER A 55 -14.07 1.05 -4.30
CA SER A 55 -12.66 0.98 -4.71
C SER A 55 -11.69 1.43 -3.62
N GLU A 56 -12.06 2.45 -2.85
CA GLU A 56 -11.25 2.94 -1.71
C GLU A 56 -11.20 1.93 -0.57
N GLU A 57 -12.31 1.23 -0.32
CA GLU A 57 -12.40 0.20 0.70
C GLU A 57 -11.57 -1.03 0.33
N ARG A 58 -11.59 -1.44 -0.94
CA ARG A 58 -10.68 -2.47 -1.47
C ARG A 58 -9.21 -2.09 -1.32
N ALA A 59 -8.85 -0.83 -1.62
CA ALA A 59 -7.48 -0.36 -1.45
C ALA A 59 -7.03 -0.42 0.02
N ARG A 60 -7.89 0.01 0.94
CA ARG A 60 -7.64 -0.06 2.38
C ARG A 60 -7.49 -1.51 2.86
N LEU A 61 -8.43 -2.38 2.48
CA LEU A 61 -8.42 -3.81 2.79
C LEU A 61 -7.35 -4.59 2.01
N GLY A 62 -6.71 -3.97 1.01
CA GLY A 62 -5.58 -4.51 0.28
C GLY A 62 -4.22 -4.23 0.95
N SER A 63 -4.17 -3.38 1.98
CA SER A 63 -2.93 -3.11 2.71
C SER A 63 -2.42 -4.34 3.47
N ARG A 64 -1.11 -4.62 3.39
CA ARG A 64 -0.50 -5.84 3.93
C ARG A 64 0.85 -5.55 4.61
N PRO A 65 1.20 -6.32 5.67
CA PRO A 65 2.58 -6.40 6.14
C PRO A 65 3.48 -6.98 5.05
N THR A 66 4.72 -6.49 4.97
CA THR A 66 5.73 -7.01 4.02
C THR A 66 6.25 -8.39 4.42
N THR A 67 6.28 -8.70 5.71
CA THR A 67 6.71 -10.01 6.23
C THR A 67 5.52 -10.97 6.40
N ARG A 68 5.52 -12.05 5.60
CA ARG A 68 4.47 -13.10 5.59
C ARG A 68 4.68 -14.09 6.74
N ARG A 69 4.24 -13.74 7.95
CA ARG A 69 4.41 -14.57 9.16
C ARG A 69 3.21 -15.50 9.42
N TRP A 70 1.99 -15.01 9.21
CA TRP A 70 0.78 -15.76 9.53
C TRP A 70 0.31 -16.58 8.33
N ARG A 71 0.59 -17.89 8.33
CA ARG A 71 0.24 -18.81 7.21
C ARG A 71 -1.23 -18.74 6.77
N GLY A 72 -2.15 -18.54 7.73
CA GLY A 72 -3.58 -18.39 7.43
C GLY A 72 -3.89 -17.12 6.63
N LEU A 73 -3.29 -16.00 7.02
CA LEU A 73 -3.40 -14.74 6.31
C LEU A 73 -2.68 -14.79 4.96
N ASP A 74 -1.49 -15.38 4.90
CA ASP A 74 -0.70 -15.52 3.67
C ASP A 74 -1.44 -16.34 2.60
N LYS A 75 -2.17 -17.38 3.00
CA LYS A 75 -3.03 -18.13 2.09
C LYS A 75 -4.15 -17.26 1.49
N LEU A 76 -4.79 -16.42 2.30
CA LEU A 76 -5.83 -15.50 1.86
C LEU A 76 -5.26 -14.38 0.98
N ASP A 77 -4.10 -13.84 1.35
CA ASP A 77 -3.38 -12.84 0.55
C ASP A 77 -2.98 -13.41 -0.82
N GLY A 78 -2.50 -14.66 -0.87
CA GLY A 78 -2.21 -15.35 -2.12
C GLY A 78 -3.45 -15.66 -2.97
N GLU A 79 -4.61 -15.89 -2.35
CA GLU A 79 -5.89 -16.01 -3.06
C GLU A 79 -6.31 -14.67 -3.68
N ILE A 80 -6.21 -13.58 -2.91
CA ILE A 80 -6.47 -12.22 -3.39
C ILE A 80 -5.52 -11.88 -4.55
N ASP A 81 -4.22 -12.18 -4.45
CA ASP A 81 -3.25 -11.92 -5.53
C ASP A 81 -3.63 -12.63 -6.82
N ARG A 82 -4.05 -13.90 -6.73
CA ARG A 82 -4.52 -14.67 -7.89
C ARG A 82 -5.78 -14.07 -8.50
N LEU A 83 -6.73 -13.60 -7.67
CA LEU A 83 -7.97 -12.98 -8.14
C LEU A 83 -7.69 -11.60 -8.76
N THR A 84 -6.79 -10.81 -8.21
CA THR A 84 -6.35 -9.53 -8.78
C THR A 84 -5.65 -9.74 -10.13
N ALA A 85 -4.78 -10.74 -10.25
CA ALA A 85 -4.16 -11.08 -11.54
C ALA A 85 -5.22 -11.52 -12.57
N LYS A 86 -6.15 -12.40 -12.18
CA LYS A 86 -7.27 -12.81 -13.04
C LYS A 86 -8.17 -11.65 -13.44
N LEU A 87 -8.39 -10.68 -12.55
CA LEU A 87 -9.16 -9.48 -12.86
C LEU A 87 -8.45 -8.65 -13.94
N GLY A 88 -7.13 -8.47 -13.81
CA GLY A 88 -6.31 -7.83 -14.84
C GLY A 88 -6.41 -8.54 -16.19
N GLU A 89 -6.31 -9.86 -16.20
CA GLU A 89 -6.49 -10.67 -17.43
C GLU A 89 -7.90 -10.53 -18.03
N ALA A 90 -8.94 -10.58 -17.19
CA ALA A 90 -10.33 -10.44 -17.63
C ALA A 90 -10.61 -9.04 -18.20
N MET A 91 -10.08 -7.98 -17.57
CA MET A 91 -10.18 -6.61 -18.05
C MET A 91 -9.45 -6.42 -19.39
N ALA A 92 -8.27 -7.01 -19.55
CA ALA A 92 -7.54 -6.98 -20.82
C ALA A 92 -8.35 -7.65 -21.95
N ARG A 93 -8.93 -8.83 -21.69
CA ARG A 93 -9.80 -9.52 -22.67
C ARG A 93 -11.04 -8.73 -23.01
N LEU A 94 -11.68 -8.08 -22.03
CA LEU A 94 -12.82 -7.21 -22.28
C LEU A 94 -12.43 -6.04 -23.18
N GLN A 95 -11.29 -5.40 -22.90
CA GLN A 95 -10.79 -4.30 -23.71
C GLN A 95 -10.48 -4.74 -25.16
N GLU A 96 -9.90 -5.93 -25.35
CA GLU A 96 -9.68 -6.52 -26.67
C GLU A 96 -11.00 -6.76 -27.42
N ALA A 97 -12.02 -7.32 -26.75
CA ALA A 97 -13.33 -7.54 -27.34
C ALA A 97 -14.03 -6.22 -27.71
N GLU A 98 -13.93 -5.19 -26.87
CA GLU A 98 -14.47 -3.86 -27.17
C GLU A 98 -13.78 -3.23 -28.39
N GLN A 99 -12.45 -3.35 -28.50
CA GLN A 99 -11.72 -2.90 -29.69
C GLN A 99 -12.12 -3.70 -30.94
N ALA A 100 -12.32 -5.00 -30.81
CA ALA A 100 -12.75 -5.85 -31.92
C ALA A 100 -14.14 -5.47 -32.43
N ILE A 101 -15.08 -5.10 -31.56
CA ILE A 101 -16.41 -4.58 -31.95
C ILE A 101 -16.26 -3.28 -32.73
N GLN A 102 -15.44 -2.33 -32.25
CA GLN A 102 -15.22 -1.05 -32.94
C GLN A 102 -14.60 -1.23 -34.33
N ALA A 103 -13.74 -2.23 -34.51
CA ALA A 103 -13.14 -2.55 -35.80
C ALA A 103 -14.05 -3.35 -36.74
N ALA A 104 -15.08 -4.04 -36.21
CA ALA A 104 -15.90 -5.00 -36.96
C ALA A 104 -16.58 -4.39 -38.21
N PRO A 105 -17.24 -3.21 -38.15
CA PRO A 105 -17.93 -2.68 -39.32
C PRO A 105 -16.99 -2.41 -40.50
N LYS A 106 -15.78 -1.91 -40.22
CA LYS A 106 -14.78 -1.64 -41.27
C LYS A 106 -14.18 -2.93 -41.82
N GLN A 107 -13.98 -3.95 -40.98
CA GLN A 107 -13.47 -5.25 -41.40
C GLN A 107 -14.50 -6.01 -42.23
N ASP A 108 -15.75 -6.09 -41.76
CA ASP A 108 -16.85 -6.74 -42.47
C ASP A 108 -17.12 -6.07 -43.83
N ALA A 109 -17.10 -4.73 -43.88
CA ALA A 109 -17.23 -3.99 -45.14
C ALA A 109 -16.09 -4.27 -46.12
N ARG A 110 -14.84 -4.41 -45.64
CA ARG A 110 -13.70 -4.80 -46.48
C ARG A 110 -13.85 -6.22 -47.01
N THR A 111 -14.20 -7.17 -46.16
CA THR A 111 -14.41 -8.57 -46.56
C THR A 111 -15.54 -8.70 -47.59
N LEU A 112 -16.62 -7.94 -47.41
CA LEU A 112 -17.71 -7.87 -48.39
C LEU A 112 -17.27 -7.21 -49.69
N ALA A 113 -16.49 -6.13 -49.64
CA ALA A 113 -15.93 -5.48 -50.83
C ALA A 113 -15.00 -6.41 -51.62
N ASP A 114 -14.16 -7.20 -50.93
CA ASP A 114 -13.28 -8.19 -51.56
C ASP A 114 -14.07 -9.33 -52.22
N TRP A 115 -15.19 -9.75 -51.62
CA TRP A 115 -16.10 -10.73 -52.21
C TRP A 115 -16.78 -10.18 -53.48
N LEU A 116 -17.25 -8.92 -53.43
CA LEU A 116 -17.81 -8.23 -54.60
C LEU A 116 -16.75 -8.10 -55.73
N ALA A 117 -15.52 -7.70 -55.40
CA ALA A 117 -14.43 -7.54 -56.37
C ALA A 117 -14.03 -8.87 -57.06
N LYS A 118 -14.21 -10.01 -56.38
CA LYS A 118 -13.99 -11.35 -56.94
C LYS A 118 -15.15 -11.86 -57.79
N GLY A 119 -16.17 -11.01 -58.02
CA GLY A 119 -17.35 -11.32 -58.84
C GLY A 119 -18.32 -12.27 -58.13
N GLU A 120 -18.49 -12.11 -56.82
CA GLU A 120 -19.51 -12.81 -56.02
C GLU A 120 -19.34 -14.34 -56.03
N LYS A 121 -18.12 -14.82 -56.25
CA LYS A 121 -17.82 -16.26 -56.26
C LYS A 121 -17.72 -16.81 -54.84
N GLY A 122 -18.56 -17.80 -54.53
CA GLY A 122 -18.57 -18.51 -53.24
C GLY A 122 -19.58 -17.94 -52.24
N LEU A 123 -19.52 -18.42 -50.99
CA LEU A 123 -20.44 -17.99 -49.93
C LEU A 123 -20.22 -16.51 -49.60
N ARG A 124 -21.33 -15.78 -49.45
CA ARG A 124 -21.30 -14.38 -49.03
C ARG A 124 -20.78 -14.30 -47.58
N PRO A 125 -19.82 -13.41 -47.27
CA PRO A 125 -19.36 -13.21 -45.91
C PRO A 125 -20.50 -12.74 -44.99
N GLU A 126 -20.61 -13.35 -43.82
CA GLU A 126 -21.56 -12.95 -42.77
C GLU A 126 -20.95 -11.83 -41.89
N ALA A 127 -21.82 -11.00 -41.30
CA ALA A 127 -21.39 -9.95 -40.40
C ALA A 127 -20.91 -10.55 -39.06
N THR A 128 -19.72 -10.19 -38.62
CA THR A 128 -19.10 -10.77 -37.41
C THR A 128 -19.49 -10.02 -36.13
N ILE A 129 -20.24 -8.92 -36.25
CA ILE A 129 -20.57 -8.02 -35.14
C ILE A 129 -21.30 -8.71 -33.99
N TYR A 130 -22.27 -9.59 -34.29
CA TYR A 130 -23.08 -10.27 -33.26
C TYR A 130 -22.25 -11.24 -32.41
N GLU A 131 -21.31 -11.96 -33.03
CA GLU A 131 -20.41 -12.87 -32.32
C GLU A 131 -19.48 -12.09 -31.37
N ARG A 132 -18.94 -10.96 -31.84
CA ARG A 132 -18.07 -10.10 -31.04
C ARG A 132 -18.81 -9.42 -29.88
N GLU A 133 -20.07 -9.03 -30.08
CA GLU A 133 -20.92 -8.53 -28.99
C GLU A 133 -21.13 -9.59 -27.89
N ARG A 134 -21.34 -10.85 -28.29
CA ARG A 134 -21.43 -11.97 -27.35
C ARG A 134 -20.13 -12.18 -26.57
N GLU A 135 -18.97 -12.04 -27.21
CA GLU A 135 -17.66 -12.13 -26.55
C GLU A 135 -17.45 -11.00 -25.54
N ARG A 136 -17.82 -9.75 -25.88
CA ARG A 136 -17.79 -8.63 -24.94
C ARG A 136 -18.67 -8.89 -23.73
N ASP A 137 -19.90 -9.35 -23.95
CA ASP A 137 -20.85 -9.59 -22.86
C ASP A 137 -20.39 -10.74 -21.94
N ALA A 138 -19.80 -11.80 -22.52
CA ALA A 138 -19.11 -12.83 -21.75
C ALA A 138 -17.91 -12.29 -20.96
N GLY A 139 -17.13 -11.37 -21.56
CA GLY A 139 -16.02 -10.68 -20.89
C GLY A 139 -16.49 -9.82 -19.72
N ARG A 140 -17.60 -9.08 -19.87
CA ARG A 140 -18.21 -8.29 -18.79
C ARG A 140 -18.64 -9.18 -17.63
N LEU A 141 -19.36 -10.26 -17.92
CA LEU A 141 -19.79 -11.23 -16.92
C LEU A 141 -18.59 -11.83 -16.16
N LEU A 142 -17.49 -12.14 -16.87
CA LEU A 142 -16.27 -12.64 -16.24
C LEU A 142 -15.63 -11.61 -15.31
N VAL A 143 -15.52 -10.35 -15.72
CA VAL A 143 -14.99 -9.26 -14.88
C VAL A 143 -15.84 -9.12 -13.62
N GLU A 144 -17.16 -9.06 -13.75
CA GLU A 144 -18.10 -8.95 -12.63
C GLU A 144 -17.96 -10.15 -11.67
N ALA A 145 -17.91 -11.37 -12.21
CA ALA A 145 -17.74 -12.58 -11.40
C ALA A 145 -16.41 -12.59 -10.62
N VAL A 146 -15.31 -12.17 -11.25
CA VAL A 146 -14.00 -12.10 -10.57
C VAL A 146 -13.98 -11.00 -9.52
N GLN A 147 -14.63 -9.86 -9.76
CA GLN A 147 -14.77 -8.79 -8.76
C GLN A 147 -15.56 -9.24 -7.54
N LEU A 148 -16.66 -9.97 -7.75
CA LEU A 148 -17.46 -10.52 -6.66
C LEU A 148 -16.65 -11.49 -5.78
N GLU A 149 -15.89 -12.39 -6.41
CA GLU A 149 -15.02 -13.33 -5.69
C GLU A 149 -13.86 -12.62 -4.97
N LEU A 150 -13.30 -11.56 -5.57
CA LEU A 150 -12.28 -10.72 -4.93
C LEU A 150 -12.83 -10.06 -3.66
N ASP A 151 -14.06 -9.53 -3.71
CA ASP A 151 -14.72 -8.92 -2.56
C ASP A 151 -14.98 -9.95 -1.45
N GLN A 152 -15.41 -11.17 -1.81
CA GLN A 152 -15.56 -12.26 -0.85
C GLN A 152 -14.22 -12.69 -0.23
N ALA A 153 -13.13 -12.71 -1.00
CA ALA A 153 -11.80 -13.01 -0.49
C ALA A 153 -11.30 -11.93 0.49
N LEU A 154 -11.52 -10.65 0.18
CA LEU A 154 -11.21 -9.53 1.07
C LEU A 154 -12.02 -9.59 2.37
N LYS A 155 -13.30 -9.97 2.30
CA LYS A 155 -14.14 -10.17 3.48
C LYS A 155 -13.63 -11.32 4.36
N ARG A 156 -13.31 -12.48 3.76
CA ARG A 156 -12.70 -13.62 4.48
C ARG A 156 -11.38 -13.23 5.16
N ARG A 157 -10.59 -12.38 4.51
CA ARG A 157 -9.36 -11.80 5.10
C ARG A 157 -9.68 -10.95 6.32
N LEU A 158 -10.65 -10.05 6.22
CA LEU A 158 -11.07 -9.19 7.33
C LEU A 158 -11.55 -10.03 8.52
N GLU A 159 -12.45 -10.98 8.29
CA GLU A 159 -12.97 -11.89 9.33
C GLU A 159 -11.84 -12.69 9.98
N HIS A 160 -10.85 -13.13 9.19
CA HIS A 160 -9.68 -13.84 9.70
C HIS A 160 -8.84 -12.95 10.62
N VAL A 161 -8.56 -11.71 10.21
CA VAL A 161 -7.78 -10.75 10.99
C VAL A 161 -8.52 -10.38 12.27
N GLU A 162 -9.82 -10.10 12.22
CA GLU A 162 -10.63 -9.80 13.40
C GLU A 162 -10.62 -10.95 14.40
N LYS A 163 -10.83 -12.19 13.94
CA LYS A 163 -10.84 -13.39 14.78
C LYS A 163 -9.50 -13.66 15.47
N HIS A 164 -8.38 -13.33 14.82
CA HIS A 164 -7.04 -13.65 15.33
C HIS A 164 -6.25 -12.42 15.79
N ARG A 165 -6.91 -11.25 15.86
CA ARG A 165 -6.26 -9.96 16.11
C ARG A 165 -5.39 -9.97 17.34
N ASP A 166 -5.88 -10.47 18.46
CA ASP A 166 -5.15 -10.46 19.74
C ASP A 166 -3.87 -11.30 19.68
N ARG A 167 -3.94 -12.45 19.00
CA ARG A 167 -2.77 -13.29 18.76
C ARG A 167 -1.78 -12.58 17.84
N MET A 168 -2.26 -12.02 16.73
CA MET A 168 -1.41 -11.29 15.78
C MET A 168 -0.74 -10.08 16.43
N LEU A 169 -1.43 -9.35 17.30
CA LEU A 169 -0.86 -8.23 18.06
C LEU A 169 0.20 -8.69 19.05
N ARG A 170 -0.02 -9.81 19.76
CA ARG A 170 0.98 -10.40 20.67
C ARG A 170 2.22 -10.82 19.91
N ASP A 171 2.03 -11.60 18.85
CA ASP A 171 3.08 -12.06 17.94
C ASP A 171 3.89 -10.86 17.42
N ALA A 172 3.23 -9.80 16.94
CA ALA A 172 3.90 -8.60 16.43
C ALA A 172 4.67 -7.83 17.51
N ARG A 173 4.16 -7.76 18.74
CA ARG A 173 4.88 -7.14 19.87
C ARG A 173 6.14 -7.91 20.24
N GLU A 174 6.06 -9.23 20.23
CA GLU A 174 7.23 -10.10 20.46
C GLU A 174 8.30 -9.86 19.38
N ASP A 175 7.91 -9.72 18.11
CA ASP A 175 8.85 -9.41 17.02
C ASP A 175 9.50 -8.04 17.18
N VAL A 176 8.72 -7.00 17.53
CA VAL A 176 9.28 -5.66 17.80
C VAL A 176 10.27 -5.72 18.96
N GLY A 177 9.93 -6.44 20.03
CA GLY A 177 10.82 -6.64 21.17
C GLY A 177 12.11 -7.39 20.79
N ALA A 178 12.00 -8.47 20.00
CA ALA A 178 13.14 -9.23 19.52
C ALA A 178 14.04 -8.41 18.58
N ALA A 179 13.46 -7.69 17.62
CA ALA A 179 14.19 -6.83 16.69
C ALA A 179 14.88 -5.67 17.42
N ARG A 180 14.21 -5.04 18.40
CA ARG A 180 14.83 -4.03 19.28
C ARG A 180 16.02 -4.61 20.04
N ALA A 181 15.86 -5.80 20.63
CA ALA A 181 16.94 -6.45 21.38
C ALA A 181 18.13 -6.83 20.48
N GLU A 182 17.87 -7.32 19.28
CA GLU A 182 18.90 -7.60 18.28
C GLU A 182 19.65 -6.33 17.87
N LEU A 183 18.93 -5.27 17.51
CA LEU A 183 19.53 -3.98 17.15
C LEU A 183 20.35 -3.40 18.31
N ALA A 184 19.82 -3.42 19.53
CA ALA A 184 20.53 -2.95 20.72
C ALA A 184 21.82 -3.76 20.97
N THR A 185 21.78 -5.08 20.77
CA THR A 185 22.97 -5.94 20.87
C THR A 185 24.02 -5.53 19.85
N LYS A 186 23.63 -5.35 18.58
CA LYS A 186 24.54 -4.93 17.51
C LYS A 186 25.14 -3.55 17.74
N VAL A 187 24.35 -2.59 18.22
CA VAL A 187 24.84 -1.26 18.58
C VAL A 187 25.82 -1.33 19.76
N ALA A 188 25.55 -2.18 20.76
CA ALA A 188 26.45 -2.38 21.90
C ALA A 188 27.78 -3.07 21.53
N GLU A 189 27.84 -3.82 20.44
CA GLU A 189 29.07 -4.43 19.91
C GLU A 189 30.00 -3.40 19.21
N LEU A 190 29.45 -2.29 18.68
CA LEU A 190 30.20 -1.30 17.89
C LEU A 190 31.41 -0.67 18.60
N PRO A 191 31.35 -0.31 19.90
CA PRO A 191 32.52 0.20 20.62
C PRO A 191 33.68 -0.80 20.66
N ALA A 192 33.40 -2.06 21.00
CA ALA A 192 34.44 -3.09 21.10
C ALA A 192 35.07 -3.39 19.74
N LEU A 193 34.28 -3.40 18.66
CA LEU A 193 34.79 -3.58 17.30
C LEU A 193 35.68 -2.41 16.86
N ARG A 194 35.31 -1.18 17.21
CA ARG A 194 36.13 0.00 16.94
C ARG A 194 37.47 -0.07 17.67
N GLU A 195 37.48 -0.38 18.97
CA GLU A 195 38.72 -0.49 19.74
C GLU A 195 39.67 -1.53 19.13
N ARG A 196 39.18 -2.71 18.75
CA ARG A 196 39.99 -3.72 18.05
C ARG A 196 40.60 -3.21 16.75
N LEU A 197 39.87 -2.40 15.98
CA LEU A 197 40.41 -1.79 14.75
C LEU A 197 41.48 -0.74 15.05
N LEU A 198 41.29 0.06 16.11
CA LEU A 198 42.28 1.05 16.56
C LEU A 198 43.57 0.35 17.03
N GLU A 199 43.45 -0.71 17.83
CA GLU A 199 44.58 -1.55 18.27
C GLU A 199 45.33 -2.16 17.07
N ALA A 200 44.61 -2.73 16.11
CA ALA A 200 45.22 -3.30 14.90
C ALA A 200 45.95 -2.24 14.07
N ARG A 201 45.40 -1.02 14.00
CA ARG A 201 46.03 0.09 13.27
C ARG A 201 47.24 0.65 14.01
N GLU A 202 47.20 0.68 15.33
CA GLU A 202 48.33 1.06 16.17
C GLU A 202 49.49 0.06 15.99
N ALA A 203 49.21 -1.25 16.01
CA ALA A 203 50.20 -2.27 15.73
C ALA A 203 50.82 -2.14 14.31
N LEU A 204 50.00 -1.84 13.31
CA LEU A 204 50.46 -1.60 11.94
C LEU A 204 51.44 -0.42 11.86
N LEU A 205 51.11 0.70 12.50
CA LEU A 205 51.92 1.92 12.45
C LEU A 205 53.20 1.79 13.28
N TRP A 206 53.12 1.12 14.43
CA TRP A 206 54.30 0.75 15.21
C TRP A 206 55.27 -0.11 14.37
N ALA A 207 54.76 -1.15 13.70
CA ALA A 207 55.59 -2.01 12.85
C ALA A 207 56.23 -1.24 11.67
N ALA A 208 55.51 -0.26 11.12
CA ALA A 208 56.01 0.56 10.01
C ALA A 208 57.04 1.62 10.43
N SER A 209 57.00 2.08 11.68
CA SER A 209 57.88 3.13 12.22
C SER A 209 59.07 2.60 13.01
N TYR A 210 59.14 1.28 13.26
CA TYR A 210 60.26 0.67 13.98
C TYR A 210 61.61 0.85 13.22
N PRO A 211 62.73 1.19 13.91
CA PRO A 211 62.93 1.25 15.36
C PRO A 211 62.63 2.58 16.04
N ASP A 212 62.20 3.59 15.29
CA ASP A 212 62.00 4.97 15.77
C ASP A 212 60.50 5.31 15.85
N PRO A 213 59.75 4.75 16.83
CA PRO A 213 58.32 5.02 16.95
C PRO A 213 58.07 6.49 17.32
N ASP A 214 57.04 7.08 16.70
CA ASP A 214 56.60 8.43 17.03
C ASP A 214 56.09 8.51 18.49
N ALA A 215 56.78 9.29 19.32
CA ALA A 215 56.42 9.53 20.72
C ALA A 215 55.18 10.44 20.81
N GLY A 216 54.00 9.84 20.98
CA GLY A 216 52.72 10.56 21.08
C GLY A 216 51.56 9.88 20.38
N PHE A 217 51.74 8.64 19.95
CA PHE A 217 50.74 7.92 19.17
C PHE A 217 49.49 7.59 20.00
N GLY A 218 48.33 8.02 19.50
CA GLY A 218 47.02 7.76 20.10
C GLY A 218 45.90 8.27 19.21
N PHE A 219 44.85 7.48 19.01
CA PHE A 219 43.74 7.87 18.16
C PHE A 219 42.67 8.67 18.94
N PRO A 220 42.11 9.75 18.37
CA PRO A 220 41.01 10.46 18.99
C PRO A 220 39.75 9.60 19.17
N SER A 221 39.03 9.79 20.28
CA SER A 221 37.71 9.16 20.54
C SER A 221 36.59 9.67 19.62
N ALA A 222 36.83 10.76 18.90
CA ALA A 222 35.86 11.39 18.01
C ALA A 222 35.44 10.47 16.84
N LEU A 223 34.24 10.67 16.32
CA LEU A 223 33.79 10.04 15.07
C LEU A 223 34.79 10.37 13.94
N ALA A 224 35.08 9.40 13.08
CA ALA A 224 36.05 9.54 11.99
C ALA A 224 37.40 10.14 12.42
N LEU A 225 37.86 9.83 13.65
CA LEU A 225 39.08 10.38 14.25
C LEU A 225 39.10 11.92 14.39
N GLY A 226 37.93 12.57 14.29
CA GLY A 226 37.81 14.02 14.29
C GLY A 226 38.04 14.69 12.94
N LEU A 227 38.12 13.90 11.85
CA LEU A 227 38.21 14.44 10.50
C LEU A 227 36.89 15.10 10.10
N ARG A 228 36.98 16.32 9.57
CA ARG A 228 35.83 17.15 9.21
C ARG A 228 35.07 16.60 7.99
N ALA A 229 35.78 16.33 6.89
CA ALA A 229 35.14 15.94 5.63
C ALA A 229 34.20 14.72 5.75
N PRO A 230 34.59 13.58 6.37
CA PRO A 230 33.68 12.44 6.52
C PRO A 230 32.45 12.74 7.38
N VAL A 231 32.56 13.64 8.36
CA VAL A 231 31.44 14.02 9.24
C VAL A 231 30.49 14.97 8.52
N GLU A 232 31.01 15.95 7.77
CA GLU A 232 30.17 16.85 6.98
C GLU A 232 29.45 16.13 5.85
N GLU A 233 30.13 15.22 5.14
CA GLU A 233 29.53 14.45 4.04
C GLU A 233 28.41 13.52 4.52
N THR A 234 28.50 12.97 5.73
CA THR A 234 27.55 11.97 6.23
C THR A 234 26.47 12.54 7.15
N LEU A 235 26.84 13.46 8.05
CA LEU A 235 25.96 14.03 9.07
C LEU A 235 25.59 15.49 8.79
N GLN A 236 26.10 16.08 7.71
CA GLN A 236 25.81 17.45 7.28
C GLN A 236 26.03 18.49 8.38
N THR A 237 27.02 18.26 9.24
CA THR A 237 27.34 19.15 10.36
C THR A 237 28.83 19.44 10.44
N PRO A 238 29.23 20.71 10.67
CA PRO A 238 30.62 21.07 10.91
C PRO A 238 31.08 20.71 12.34
N ALA A 239 30.17 20.23 13.19
CA ALA A 239 30.47 19.94 14.58
C ALA A 239 31.34 18.67 14.72
N ARG A 240 32.31 18.73 15.63
CA ARG A 240 33.04 17.54 16.07
C ARG A 240 32.15 16.72 17.01
N ILE A 241 31.90 15.47 16.66
CA ILE A 241 31.02 14.56 17.42
C ILE A 241 31.85 13.46 18.07
N ASP A 242 31.57 13.16 19.34
CA ASP A 242 32.18 12.00 20.00
C ASP A 242 31.51 10.70 19.52
N TYR A 243 32.31 9.66 19.26
CA TYR A 243 31.76 8.41 18.75
C TYR A 243 30.78 7.74 19.72
N ARG A 244 30.99 7.86 21.03
CA ARG A 244 30.07 7.30 22.03
C ARG A 244 28.71 7.98 21.96
N GLN A 245 28.65 9.26 21.59
CA GLN A 245 27.38 9.96 21.39
C GLN A 245 26.61 9.41 20.19
N VAL A 246 27.30 9.05 19.10
CA VAL A 246 26.68 8.42 17.93
C VAL A 246 26.13 7.04 18.28
N VAL A 247 26.93 6.21 18.98
CA VAL A 247 26.48 4.89 19.44
C VAL A 247 25.28 5.02 20.40
N ALA A 248 25.33 5.98 21.32
CA ALA A 248 24.20 6.25 22.21
C ALA A 248 22.95 6.71 21.44
N ALA A 249 23.11 7.55 20.40
CA ALA A 249 22.02 7.99 19.54
C ALA A 249 21.37 6.82 18.79
N LEU A 250 22.18 5.90 18.22
CA LEU A 250 21.67 4.69 17.58
C LEU A 250 20.92 3.77 18.58
N GLY A 251 21.39 3.69 19.83
CA GLY A 251 20.67 2.96 20.87
C GLY A 251 19.31 3.61 21.20
N ARG A 252 19.26 4.94 21.24
CA ARG A 252 18.01 5.69 21.45
C ARG A 252 17.06 5.60 20.26
N ASP A 253 17.58 5.50 19.04
CA ASP A 253 16.79 5.28 17.84
C ASP A 253 16.07 3.92 17.90
N ALA A 254 16.76 2.86 18.34
CA ALA A 254 16.14 1.55 18.55
C ALA A 254 14.96 1.61 19.55
N ASP A 255 15.11 2.36 20.63
CA ASP A 255 14.04 2.59 21.60
C ASP A 255 12.89 3.40 20.99
N ALA A 256 13.21 4.46 20.25
CA ALA A 256 12.22 5.31 19.59
C ALA A 256 11.41 4.54 18.56
N LEU A 257 12.04 3.70 17.72
CA LEU A 257 11.34 2.87 16.73
C LEU A 257 10.36 1.88 17.37
N ALA A 258 10.67 1.38 18.56
CA ALA A 258 9.81 0.45 19.29
C ALA A 258 8.65 1.14 20.03
N GLU A 259 8.80 2.41 20.41
CA GLU A 259 7.89 3.11 21.32
C GLU A 259 7.14 4.28 20.68
N ALA A 260 7.60 4.80 19.54
CA ALA A 260 7.03 5.97 18.89
C ALA A 260 5.74 5.62 18.15
N PHE A 261 4.61 5.90 18.82
CA PHE A 261 3.28 5.84 18.24
C PHE A 261 2.65 7.23 18.22
N SER A 262 1.76 7.47 17.26
CA SER A 262 0.78 8.57 17.37
C SER A 262 -0.25 8.24 18.46
N MET A 263 -0.95 9.25 18.98
CA MET A 263 -1.98 9.04 20.01
C MET A 263 -3.06 8.05 19.52
N GLU A 264 -3.53 8.21 18.28
CA GLU A 264 -4.54 7.31 17.68
C GLU A 264 -4.02 5.86 17.55
N GLN A 265 -2.73 5.67 17.24
CA GLN A 265 -2.13 4.34 17.17
C GLN A 265 -1.97 3.72 18.56
N ALA A 266 -1.55 4.51 19.56
CA ALA A 266 -1.42 4.07 20.93
C ALA A 266 -2.78 3.61 21.50
N GLU A 267 -3.84 4.39 21.26
CA GLU A 267 -5.22 4.02 21.62
C GLU A 267 -5.66 2.71 20.95
N ARG A 268 -5.43 2.55 19.64
CA ARG A 268 -5.78 1.32 18.90
C ARG A 268 -4.98 0.09 19.34
N LEU A 269 -3.79 0.29 19.88
CA LEU A 269 -2.95 -0.75 20.45
C LEU A 269 -3.29 -1.02 21.92
N GLY A 270 -4.13 -0.21 22.56
CA GLY A 270 -4.42 -0.30 23.99
C GLY A 270 -3.18 -0.07 24.86
N THR A 271 -2.22 0.70 24.36
CA THR A 271 -0.98 1.05 25.06
C THR A 271 -1.00 2.53 25.41
N ALA A 272 -0.45 2.89 26.56
CA ALA A 272 -0.20 4.30 26.85
C ALA A 272 0.72 4.88 25.76
N PRO A 273 0.51 6.13 25.30
CA PRO A 273 1.44 6.77 24.38
C PRO A 273 2.85 6.74 24.99
N GLY A 274 3.83 6.33 24.19
CA GLY A 274 5.22 6.31 24.59
C GLY A 274 5.69 7.70 25.02
N LYS A 275 6.83 7.77 25.72
CA LYS A 275 7.42 9.06 26.15
C LYS A 275 7.71 9.99 24.97
N THR A 276 7.87 9.43 23.77
CA THR A 276 8.11 10.15 22.52
C THR A 276 6.88 10.04 21.62
N LEU A 277 5.98 11.02 21.70
CA LEU A 277 4.88 11.13 20.75
C LEU A 277 5.43 11.47 19.36
N LEU A 278 4.94 10.80 18.31
CA LEU A 278 5.31 11.15 16.93
C LEU A 278 4.95 12.60 16.55
N THR A 279 4.02 13.23 17.27
CA THR A 279 3.70 14.65 17.13
C THR A 279 4.90 15.57 17.43
N HIS A 280 5.87 15.11 18.23
CA HIS A 280 7.12 15.82 18.51
C HIS A 280 8.32 15.28 17.69
N ALA A 281 8.11 14.29 16.81
CA ALA A 281 9.17 13.71 15.99
C ALA A 281 9.53 14.57 14.76
N LEU A 282 8.66 15.50 14.38
CA LEU A 282 9.02 16.59 13.47
C LEU A 282 9.57 17.72 14.35
N TRP A 283 10.90 17.77 14.50
CA TRP A 283 11.54 18.99 14.95
C TRP A 283 11.06 20.11 14.02
N ASP A 284 10.54 21.21 14.60
CA ASP A 284 10.23 22.46 13.90
C ASP A 284 11.53 23.08 13.37
N PHE A 285 12.15 22.45 12.39
CA PHE A 285 12.75 23.22 11.32
C PHE A 285 11.58 23.68 10.45
N GLU A 286 11.66 24.88 9.88
CA GLU A 286 10.80 25.24 8.76
C GLU A 286 11.08 24.22 7.65
N VAL A 287 10.39 23.08 7.70
CA VAL A 287 10.54 22.02 6.72
C VAL A 287 9.96 22.62 5.46
N ASP A 288 10.83 22.80 4.47
CA ASP A 288 10.47 23.28 3.15
C ASP A 288 9.13 22.64 2.74
N PRO A 289 8.08 23.43 2.48
CA PRO A 289 6.79 22.94 2.03
C PRO A 289 6.89 22.00 0.83
N ALA A 290 7.97 22.09 0.04
CA ALA A 290 8.29 21.17 -1.04
C ALA A 290 8.71 19.79 -0.53
N TRP A 291 9.54 19.69 0.52
CA TRP A 291 9.94 18.40 1.10
C TRP A 291 8.75 17.68 1.73
N LYS A 292 7.90 18.39 2.50
CA LYS A 292 6.65 17.83 3.06
C LYS A 292 5.71 17.32 1.97
N ARG A 293 5.59 18.06 0.86
CA ARG A 293 4.83 17.61 -0.32
C ARG A 293 5.46 16.36 -0.93
N SER A 294 6.78 16.32 -1.09
CA SER A 294 7.47 15.15 -1.64
C SER A 294 7.31 13.90 -0.77
N GLN A 295 7.32 14.03 0.58
CA GLN A 295 7.14 12.89 1.48
C GLN A 295 5.69 12.40 1.48
N LEU A 296 4.71 13.32 1.37
CA LEU A 296 3.30 12.97 1.22
C LEU A 296 2.99 12.35 -0.14
N GLU A 297 3.60 12.85 -1.22
CA GLU A 297 3.54 12.24 -2.54
C GLU A 297 4.20 10.87 -2.54
N ARG A 298 5.36 10.72 -1.92
CA ARG A 298 6.05 9.42 -1.79
C ARG A 298 5.25 8.43 -0.95
N ALA A 299 4.59 8.86 0.12
CA ALA A 299 3.68 8.03 0.89
C ALA A 299 2.44 7.62 0.07
N ARG A 300 1.93 8.50 -0.80
CA ARG A 300 0.84 8.20 -1.75
C ARG A 300 1.29 7.28 -2.88
N GLU A 301 2.50 7.46 -3.38
CA GLU A 301 3.13 6.61 -4.39
C GLU A 301 3.40 5.22 -3.82
N VAL A 302 3.97 5.10 -2.63
CA VAL A 302 4.16 3.81 -1.95
C VAL A 302 2.81 3.12 -1.69
N ALA A 303 1.76 3.88 -1.37
CA ALA A 303 0.40 3.35 -1.24
C ALA A 303 -0.22 2.95 -2.60
N ALA A 304 0.15 3.63 -3.69
CA ALA A 304 -0.32 3.35 -5.05
C ALA A 304 0.49 2.25 -5.77
N TYR A 305 1.76 2.03 -5.39
CA TYR A 305 2.72 1.13 -6.05
C TYR A 305 2.97 -0.18 -5.28
N SER A 306 2.01 -0.64 -4.48
CA SER A 306 2.05 -1.98 -3.85
C SER A 306 2.14 -3.16 -4.84
N THR A 307 2.19 -2.89 -6.15
CA THR A 307 2.26 -3.88 -7.23
C THR A 307 3.60 -3.94 -7.98
N ASN A 308 4.61 -3.10 -7.73
CA ASN A 308 5.93 -3.30 -8.37
C ASN A 308 7.15 -2.79 -7.56
N PRO A 309 7.78 -3.65 -6.74
CA PRO A 309 8.91 -3.27 -5.88
C PRO A 309 10.22 -2.95 -6.62
N GLN A 310 10.39 -3.40 -7.88
CA GLN A 310 11.63 -3.19 -8.63
C GLN A 310 11.77 -1.76 -9.16
N ARG A 311 10.65 -1.12 -9.51
CA ARG A 311 10.63 0.26 -10.00
C ARG A 311 10.97 1.28 -8.90
N VAL A 312 10.49 1.04 -7.68
CA VAL A 312 10.76 1.88 -6.50
C VAL A 312 12.25 1.85 -6.12
N ALA A 313 12.92 0.71 -6.26
CA ALA A 313 14.36 0.59 -6.01
C ALA A 313 15.19 1.35 -7.05
N GLN A 314 14.70 1.49 -8.28
CA GLN A 314 15.37 2.17 -9.38
C GLN A 314 15.18 3.69 -9.30
N GLU A 315 13.96 4.15 -9.04
CA GLU A 315 13.66 5.58 -8.81
C GLU A 315 14.36 6.12 -7.53
N ALA A 316 14.59 5.28 -6.53
CA ALA A 316 15.39 5.65 -5.34
C ALA A 316 16.91 5.74 -5.63
N ALA A 317 17.41 5.03 -6.65
CA ALA A 317 18.80 5.09 -7.07
C ALA A 317 19.11 6.32 -7.94
N ASP A 318 18.13 6.76 -8.73
CA ASP A 318 18.27 7.90 -9.65
C ASP A 318 18.17 9.27 -8.98
N PHE A 319 17.77 9.34 -7.70
CA PHE A 319 17.55 10.60 -6.96
C PHE A 319 18.61 10.89 -5.89
N ARG A 320 19.86 10.43 -6.07
CA ARG A 320 20.98 11.05 -5.32
C ARG A 320 21.16 12.49 -5.85
N PRO A 321 20.98 13.53 -5.02
CA PRO A 321 21.39 14.87 -5.44
C PRO A 321 22.90 14.85 -5.66
N ASP A 322 23.34 15.33 -6.81
CA ASP A 322 24.76 15.67 -7.03
C ASP A 322 25.16 16.78 -6.03
N PRO A 323 26.42 16.78 -5.57
CA PRO A 323 26.90 17.51 -4.39
C PRO A 323 26.74 19.03 -4.43
#